data_AF-A0A7X3ILU3-F1
#
_entry.id   AF-A0A7X3ILU3-F1
#
_cell.length_a   1.000
_cell.length_b   1.000
_cell.length_c   1.000
_cell.angle_alpha   90.00
_cell.angle_beta   90.00
_cell.angle_gamma   90.00
#
_symmetry.space_group_name_H-M   'P 1'
#
loop_
_entity.id
_entity.type
_entity.pdbx_description
1 polymer ?
#
loop_
_entity_poly.entity_id
_entity_poly.type
_entity_poly.pdbx_seq_one_letter_code
_entity_poly.pdbx_strand_id
1 'polypeptide(L)'
;MKKKHNQIVLFLLLCILFLSSCSNTSDPINQTTTGTVEEKSTMSVSPYLSITYTEYVNGKNTDNGMVIRSMIYDLITKETKTLANIPYTSQTPLSVISKAENKVYYSAGEGNKGDQLFSYDLTSHKEEKLTNNLFAINYIVPTSFKGELVLAAVKKNEGNLKTIFLSKQMNSLNFLHDTDTDTNTWCLTYNDKNKSIYTAEYSEKAQFEARELAGKKQKPTVPPDYIINEINTETLKEREVIRLQNEQVISLASSDDQLFVVTSRYYNRGENEYNFVNIQTGKRTKLKLPIIAASSTAITQDDSELYYLGGPSGIDKRGIYVFDFKSQKSVPIFIQGDGFINEFSLIQ
;
A
#
# COMPACT_ATOMS: atom_id res chain seq x y z
N MET A 1 -8.74 10.90 57.54
CA MET A 1 -7.80 11.98 57.90
C MET A 1 -6.41 11.39 58.11
N LYS A 2 -5.41 11.87 57.35
CA LYS A 2 -3.93 11.89 57.60
C LYS A 2 -3.24 10.53 57.87
N LYS A 3 -2.04 10.20 57.39
CA LYS A 3 -1.08 10.68 56.37
C LYS A 3 0.05 9.61 56.33
N LYS A 4 0.69 9.47 55.17
CA LYS A 4 1.88 8.64 54.81
C LYS A 4 3.05 8.64 55.81
N HIS A 5 3.91 7.61 55.71
CA HIS A 5 5.38 7.60 55.44
C HIS A 5 5.92 6.14 55.54
N ASN A 6 7.10 5.73 55.08
CA ASN A 6 7.90 5.86 53.85
C ASN A 6 9.14 4.93 54.04
N GLN A 7 9.84 4.57 52.94
CA GLN A 7 11.25 4.08 52.82
C GLN A 7 11.54 2.57 53.07
N ILE A 8 11.99 1.79 52.06
CA ILE A 8 13.30 1.70 51.35
C ILE A 8 14.42 1.09 52.21
N VAL A 9 14.92 -0.09 51.82
CA VAL A 9 16.33 -0.50 52.01
C VAL A 9 16.79 -1.33 50.79
N LEU A 10 17.89 -0.87 50.20
CA LEU A 10 18.74 -1.45 49.16
C LEU A 10 19.97 -2.07 49.85
N PHE A 11 20.50 -3.22 49.42
CA PHE A 11 21.94 -3.52 49.60
C PHE A 11 22.49 -4.50 48.55
N LEU A 12 23.69 -4.16 48.09
CA LEU A 12 24.53 -4.74 47.03
C LEU A 12 25.58 -5.74 47.59
N LEU A 13 26.25 -6.45 46.65
CA LEU A 13 27.66 -6.95 46.69
C LEU A 13 27.96 -8.22 47.56
N LEU A 14 28.89 -9.14 47.26
CA LEU A 14 29.95 -9.32 46.25
C LEU A 14 30.59 -10.73 46.42
N CYS A 15 31.19 -11.27 45.35
CA CYS A 15 32.45 -12.06 45.24
C CYS A 15 32.60 -13.54 45.67
N ILE A 16 32.87 -14.36 44.63
CA ILE A 16 34.05 -15.22 44.36
C ILE A 16 34.53 -16.21 45.44
N LEU A 17 34.55 -17.50 45.07
CA LEU A 17 35.65 -18.42 45.42
C LEU A 17 36.03 -19.31 44.21
N PHE A 18 37.34 -19.39 43.98
CA PHE A 18 38.05 -20.18 42.97
C PHE A 18 38.53 -21.53 43.53
N LEU A 19 39.07 -22.35 42.60
CA LEU A 19 39.98 -23.51 42.71
C LEU A 19 39.23 -24.86 42.56
N SER A 20 39.68 -25.83 41.76
CA SER A 20 41.07 -26.23 41.52
C SER A 20 41.28 -26.97 40.17
N SER A 21 42.53 -26.87 39.71
CA SER A 21 43.18 -27.52 38.57
C SER A 21 43.30 -29.05 38.71
N CYS A 22 43.28 -29.76 37.57
CA CYS A 22 44.18 -30.88 37.29
C CYS A 22 44.54 -30.91 35.80
N SER A 23 45.83 -30.92 35.52
CA SER A 23 46.46 -31.14 34.22
C SER A 23 47.17 -32.50 34.22
N ASN A 24 47.10 -33.26 33.12
CA ASN A 24 48.25 -33.94 32.49
C ASN A 24 47.87 -34.72 31.20
N THR A 25 48.54 -34.31 30.09
CA THR A 25 49.15 -35.08 28.97
C THR A 25 48.47 -36.34 28.37
N SER A 26 48.11 -36.35 27.07
CA SER A 26 48.95 -36.70 25.87
C SER A 26 48.12 -37.27 24.68
N ASP A 27 48.26 -36.61 23.51
CA ASP A 27 48.17 -37.08 22.10
C ASP A 27 46.84 -37.58 21.43
N PRO A 28 46.74 -37.44 20.07
CA PRO A 28 45.59 -36.80 19.41
C PRO A 28 44.61 -37.77 18.73
N ILE A 29 43.31 -37.47 18.77
CA ILE A 29 42.30 -38.14 17.93
C ILE A 29 41.28 -37.12 17.41
N ASN A 30 41.18 -37.10 16.08
CA ASN A 30 40.19 -36.42 15.23
C ASN A 30 38.85 -36.11 15.92
N GLN A 31 38.50 -34.83 16.00
CA GLN A 31 37.12 -34.40 16.15
C GLN A 31 36.76 -33.41 15.06
N THR A 32 35.95 -33.92 14.15
CA THR A 32 35.06 -33.21 13.24
C THR A 32 34.43 -32.02 13.96
N THR A 33 34.84 -30.81 13.59
CA THR A 33 34.18 -29.59 14.01
C THR A 33 32.80 -29.56 13.35
N THR A 34 31.76 -29.91 14.10
CA THR A 34 30.40 -29.46 13.82
C THR A 34 30.39 -27.94 13.98
N GLY A 35 30.73 -27.23 12.91
CA GLY A 35 30.35 -25.85 12.75
C GLY A 35 28.84 -25.81 12.57
N THR A 36 28.11 -25.46 13.64
CA THR A 36 26.79 -24.85 13.50
C THR A 36 26.98 -23.55 12.75
N VAL A 37 26.89 -23.63 11.42
CA VAL A 37 26.54 -22.49 10.59
C VAL A 37 25.12 -22.14 11.01
N GLU A 38 24.98 -21.09 11.81
CA GLU A 38 23.70 -20.36 11.89
C GLU A 38 23.45 -19.78 10.50
N GLU A 39 22.81 -20.58 9.66
CA GLU A 39 22.21 -20.13 8.43
C GLU A 39 21.06 -19.21 8.86
N LYS A 40 21.33 -17.91 8.94
CA LYS A 40 20.29 -16.88 8.86
C LYS A 40 19.66 -17.03 7.49
N SER A 41 18.75 -17.99 7.34
CA SER A 41 17.84 -18.06 6.21
C SER A 41 16.94 -16.83 6.32
N THR A 42 17.36 -15.73 5.72
CA THR A 42 16.43 -14.68 5.33
C THR A 42 15.49 -15.33 4.34
N MET A 43 14.33 -15.80 4.82
CA MET A 43 13.26 -16.29 3.98
C MET A 43 12.95 -15.18 2.97
N SER A 44 13.42 -15.35 1.73
CA SER A 44 13.04 -14.49 0.62
C SER A 44 11.55 -14.71 0.41
N VAL A 45 10.76 -13.72 0.76
CA VAL A 45 9.32 -13.76 0.51
C VAL A 45 9.15 -13.54 -1.00
N SER A 46 8.56 -14.52 -1.69
CA SER A 46 8.27 -14.39 -3.12
C SER A 46 7.37 -13.18 -3.38
N PRO A 47 7.58 -12.42 -4.48
CA PRO A 47 6.67 -11.36 -4.86
C PRO A 47 5.23 -11.85 -5.06
N TYR A 48 4.27 -11.00 -4.75
CA TYR A 48 2.84 -11.32 -4.84
C TYR A 48 2.00 -10.06 -5.04
N LEU A 49 0.83 -10.21 -5.64
CA LEU A 49 -0.22 -9.21 -5.51
C LEU A 49 -1.00 -9.46 -4.22
N SER A 50 -1.23 -8.42 -3.43
CA SER A 50 -2.31 -8.39 -2.45
C SER A 50 -3.54 -7.77 -3.09
N ILE A 51 -4.67 -8.47 -3.08
CA ILE A 51 -5.90 -8.09 -3.78
C ILE A 51 -7.02 -7.93 -2.76
N THR A 52 -7.77 -6.83 -2.88
CA THR A 52 -9.00 -6.58 -2.14
C THR A 52 -10.20 -6.75 -3.06
N TYR A 53 -10.96 -7.82 -2.85
CA TYR A 53 -12.20 -8.08 -3.58
C TYR A 53 -13.38 -8.03 -2.62
N THR A 54 -14.38 -7.21 -2.91
CA THR A 54 -15.63 -7.21 -2.15
C THR A 54 -16.64 -8.09 -2.87
N GLU A 55 -17.29 -8.98 -2.13
CA GLU A 55 -18.31 -9.90 -2.64
C GLU A 55 -19.62 -9.77 -1.87
N TYR A 56 -20.75 -9.96 -2.54
CA TYR A 56 -22.05 -10.08 -1.89
C TYR A 56 -22.14 -11.41 -1.14
N VAL A 57 -22.54 -11.40 0.14
CA VAL A 57 -22.63 -12.63 0.94
C VAL A 57 -23.63 -13.63 0.35
N ASN A 58 -24.68 -13.13 -0.32
CA ASN A 58 -25.67 -13.96 -1.02
C ASN A 58 -25.40 -14.11 -2.53
N GLY A 59 -24.27 -13.61 -3.04
CA GLY A 59 -23.88 -13.65 -4.44
C GLY A 59 -24.73 -12.78 -5.38
N LYS A 60 -25.54 -11.84 -4.87
CA LYS A 60 -26.45 -11.05 -5.70
C LYS A 60 -26.54 -9.58 -5.32
N ASN A 61 -26.71 -9.30 -4.04
CA ASN A 61 -26.98 -7.94 -3.55
C ASN A 61 -26.53 -7.78 -2.09
N THR A 62 -26.83 -6.62 -1.51
CA THR A 62 -26.40 -6.23 -0.16
C THR A 62 -27.32 -6.71 0.96
N ASP A 63 -28.40 -7.47 0.69
CA ASP A 63 -29.41 -7.82 1.71
C ASP A 63 -28.81 -8.62 2.87
N ASN A 64 -27.79 -9.45 2.60
CA ASN A 64 -27.04 -10.22 3.60
C ASN A 64 -25.70 -9.57 3.97
N GLY A 65 -25.49 -8.32 3.57
CA GLY A 65 -24.22 -7.63 3.65
C GLY A 65 -23.21 -8.07 2.59
N MET A 66 -21.98 -7.55 2.74
CA MET A 66 -20.85 -7.82 1.86
C MET A 66 -19.64 -8.26 2.69
N VAL A 67 -18.70 -8.94 2.03
CA VAL A 67 -17.46 -9.40 2.64
C VAL A 67 -16.28 -8.94 1.80
N ILE A 68 -15.23 -8.48 2.47
CA ILE A 68 -13.91 -8.23 1.88
C ILE A 68 -13.16 -9.56 1.88
N ARG A 69 -12.87 -10.07 0.69
CA ARG A 69 -11.93 -11.17 0.43
C ARG A 69 -10.54 -10.56 0.27
N SER A 70 -9.69 -10.76 1.26
CA SER A 70 -8.27 -10.43 1.14
C SER A 70 -7.55 -11.62 0.53
N MET A 71 -7.06 -11.43 -0.69
CA MET A 71 -6.50 -12.49 -1.52
C MET A 71 -5.04 -12.19 -1.88
N ILE A 72 -4.26 -13.23 -2.11
CA ILE A 72 -2.95 -13.12 -2.76
C ILE A 72 -3.01 -13.72 -4.16
N TYR A 73 -2.19 -13.19 -5.07
CA TYR A 73 -1.75 -13.88 -6.27
C TYR A 73 -0.23 -14.02 -6.21
N ASP A 74 0.27 -15.24 -6.15
CA ASP A 74 1.70 -15.51 -6.06
C ASP A 74 2.36 -15.46 -7.45
N LEU A 75 3.37 -14.62 -7.63
CA LEU A 75 3.96 -14.37 -8.95
C LEU A 75 4.77 -15.56 -9.50
N ILE A 76 5.18 -16.51 -8.65
CA ILE A 76 5.98 -17.68 -9.05
C ILE A 76 5.07 -18.83 -9.45
N THR A 77 4.15 -19.21 -8.56
CA THR A 77 3.21 -20.31 -8.78
C THR A 77 2.06 -19.94 -9.72
N LYS A 78 1.80 -18.64 -9.89
CA LYS A 78 0.67 -18.09 -10.66
C LYS A 78 -0.69 -18.53 -10.08
N GLU A 79 -0.73 -18.77 -8.76
CA GLU A 79 -1.94 -19.17 -8.04
C GLU A 79 -2.55 -18.02 -7.24
N THR A 80 -3.88 -17.95 -7.25
CA THR A 80 -4.66 -17.01 -6.44
C THR A 80 -5.25 -17.73 -5.23
N LYS A 81 -5.12 -17.15 -4.02
CA LYS A 81 -5.64 -17.71 -2.78
C LYS A 81 -6.24 -16.65 -1.88
N THR A 82 -7.44 -16.89 -1.36
CA THR A 82 -8.04 -16.06 -0.29
C THR A 82 -7.41 -16.42 1.06
N LEU A 83 -6.94 -15.43 1.81
CA LEU A 83 -6.34 -15.62 3.14
C LEU A 83 -7.24 -15.15 4.27
N ALA A 84 -8.08 -14.14 4.04
CA ALA A 84 -9.02 -13.66 5.04
C ALA A 84 -10.35 -13.23 4.43
N ASN A 85 -11.39 -13.32 5.25
CA ASN A 85 -12.73 -12.83 4.98
C ASN A 85 -13.09 -11.84 6.08
N ILE A 86 -13.21 -10.56 5.73
CA ILE A 86 -13.41 -9.47 6.66
C ILE A 86 -14.80 -8.86 6.39
N PRO A 87 -15.65 -8.61 7.39
CA PRO A 87 -16.92 -7.93 7.18
C PRO A 87 -16.73 -6.58 6.49
N TYR A 88 -17.53 -6.29 5.46
CA TYR A 88 -17.57 -4.96 4.88
C TYR A 88 -18.28 -4.01 5.85
N THR A 89 -17.54 -3.06 6.43
CA THR A 89 -18.12 -2.02 7.30
C THR A 89 -17.64 -0.61 6.98
N SER A 90 -16.61 -0.46 6.16
CA SER A 90 -15.98 0.80 5.78
C SER A 90 -16.72 1.51 4.64
N GLN A 91 -16.48 2.81 4.49
CA GLN A 91 -16.89 3.56 3.29
C GLN A 91 -16.10 3.11 2.06
N THR A 92 -14.79 2.93 2.20
CA THR A 92 -13.90 2.40 1.15
C THR A 92 -13.29 1.08 1.64
N PRO A 93 -13.73 -0.09 1.15
CA PRO A 93 -13.20 -1.39 1.57
C PRO A 93 -11.81 -1.64 0.98
N LEU A 94 -10.79 -1.63 1.82
CA LEU A 94 -9.40 -1.83 1.44
C LEU A 94 -8.76 -2.87 2.33
N SER A 95 -7.83 -3.64 1.77
CA SER A 95 -6.98 -4.55 2.51
C SER A 95 -5.62 -4.74 1.85
N VAL A 96 -4.58 -4.88 2.65
CA VAL A 96 -3.26 -5.31 2.21
C VAL A 96 -2.73 -6.43 3.11
N ILE A 97 -2.25 -7.49 2.47
CA ILE A 97 -1.68 -8.66 3.13
C ILE A 97 -0.19 -8.44 3.30
N SER A 98 0.30 -8.62 4.52
CA SER A 98 1.73 -8.74 4.83
C SER A 98 2.06 -10.20 5.11
N LYS A 99 2.62 -10.91 4.11
CA LYS A 99 3.09 -12.30 4.30
C LYS A 99 4.15 -12.41 5.39
N ALA A 100 5.04 -11.43 5.52
CA ALA A 100 6.15 -11.50 6.48
C ALA A 100 5.71 -11.27 7.93
N GLU A 101 4.58 -10.60 8.14
CA GLU A 101 3.96 -10.43 9.47
C GLU A 101 2.80 -11.41 9.69
N ASN A 102 2.40 -12.14 8.65
CA ASN A 102 1.24 -13.01 8.65
C ASN A 102 -0.04 -12.28 9.10
N LYS A 103 -0.25 -11.09 8.54
CA LYS A 103 -1.35 -10.18 8.90
C LYS A 103 -2.04 -9.61 7.67
N VAL A 104 -3.28 -9.17 7.86
CA VAL A 104 -4.00 -8.29 6.94
C VAL A 104 -4.18 -6.94 7.61
N TYR A 105 -3.84 -5.86 6.91
CA TYR A 105 -4.19 -4.49 7.30
C TYR A 105 -5.37 -4.05 6.46
N TYR A 106 -6.40 -3.46 7.06
CA TYR A 106 -7.63 -3.15 6.35
C TYR A 106 -8.36 -1.95 6.95
N SER A 107 -9.19 -1.32 6.13
CA SER A 107 -10.13 -0.30 6.56
C SER A 107 -11.40 -0.94 7.09
N ALA A 108 -11.90 -0.45 8.22
CA ALA A 108 -13.20 -0.82 8.76
C ALA A 108 -13.89 0.39 9.39
N GLY A 109 -15.22 0.46 9.24
CA GLY A 109 -16.03 1.55 9.77
C GLY A 109 -16.35 1.35 11.25
N GLU A 110 -16.23 2.42 12.05
CA GLU A 110 -16.69 2.45 13.45
C GLU A 110 -18.09 3.08 13.57
N GLY A 111 -19.05 2.56 12.79
CA GLY A 111 -20.39 3.15 12.65
C GLY A 111 -20.32 4.56 12.07
N ASN A 112 -20.97 5.53 12.71
CA ASN A 112 -21.02 6.92 12.23
C ASN A 112 -19.71 7.72 12.47
N LYS A 113 -18.62 7.08 12.88
CA LYS A 113 -17.35 7.74 13.24
C LYS A 113 -16.33 7.77 12.09
N GLY A 114 -16.66 7.18 10.95
CA GLY A 114 -15.75 7.01 9.81
C GLY A 114 -14.90 5.74 9.90
N ASP A 115 -14.01 5.59 8.92
CA ASP A 115 -13.13 4.44 8.76
C ASP A 115 -11.87 4.57 9.62
N GLN A 116 -11.42 3.46 10.21
CA GLN A 116 -10.12 3.33 10.87
C GLN A 116 -9.32 2.18 10.25
N LEU A 117 -8.01 2.18 10.49
CA LEU A 117 -7.14 1.07 10.13
C LEU A 117 -7.13 0.03 11.24
N PHE A 118 -7.29 -1.23 10.84
CA PHE A 118 -7.20 -2.40 11.69
C PHE A 118 -6.13 -3.35 11.15
N SER A 119 -5.68 -4.26 12.02
CA SER A 119 -4.92 -5.44 11.63
C SER A 119 -5.64 -6.71 12.07
N TYR A 120 -5.51 -7.75 11.26
CA TYR A 120 -6.06 -9.07 11.48
C TYR A 120 -4.93 -10.10 11.39
N ASP A 121 -4.69 -10.82 12.48
CA ASP A 121 -3.69 -11.90 12.52
C ASP A 121 -4.22 -13.15 11.81
N LEU A 122 -3.50 -13.64 10.80
CA LEU A 122 -3.95 -14.78 9.98
C LEU A 122 -3.87 -16.13 10.70
N THR A 123 -3.14 -16.22 11.83
CA THR A 123 -3.04 -17.45 12.64
C THR A 123 -4.02 -17.43 13.79
N SER A 124 -4.04 -16.36 14.58
CA SER A 124 -4.89 -16.26 15.77
C SER A 124 -6.29 -15.73 15.48
N HIS A 125 -6.52 -15.20 14.27
CA HIS A 125 -7.77 -14.53 13.86
C HIS A 125 -8.16 -13.35 14.75
N LYS A 126 -7.17 -12.75 15.44
CA LYS A 126 -7.40 -11.63 16.34
C LYS A 126 -7.35 -10.32 15.55
N GLU A 127 -8.34 -9.48 15.79
CA GLU A 127 -8.39 -8.11 15.30
C GLU A 127 -7.79 -7.13 16.31
N GLU A 128 -7.05 -6.14 15.81
CA GLU A 128 -6.53 -5.02 16.57
C GLU A 128 -6.72 -3.71 15.81
N LYS A 129 -7.30 -2.71 16.48
CA LYS A 129 -7.46 -1.36 15.93
C LYS A 129 -6.15 -0.59 16.06
N LEU A 130 -5.67 -0.04 14.93
CA LEU A 130 -4.41 0.70 14.87
C LEU A 130 -4.60 2.22 14.91
N THR A 131 -5.78 2.73 14.51
CA THR A 131 -6.04 4.18 14.49
C THR A 131 -7.35 4.55 15.17
N ASN A 132 -7.45 5.80 15.63
CA ASN A 132 -8.65 6.33 16.28
C ASN A 132 -9.03 7.76 15.82
N ASN A 133 -8.31 8.30 14.82
CA ASN A 133 -8.40 9.69 14.40
C ASN A 133 -8.49 9.86 12.87
N LEU A 134 -8.91 8.81 12.16
CA LEU A 134 -9.18 8.88 10.72
C LEU A 134 -10.69 8.98 10.46
N PHE A 135 -11.08 9.30 9.22
CA PHE A 135 -12.48 9.35 8.79
C PHE A 135 -12.74 8.57 7.49
N ALA A 136 -11.79 8.60 6.56
CA ALA A 136 -11.81 7.80 5.34
C ALA A 136 -10.38 7.35 5.01
N ILE A 137 -10.21 6.16 4.45
CA ILE A 137 -8.93 5.63 4.00
C ILE A 137 -9.10 5.22 2.55
N ASN A 138 -8.29 5.78 1.65
CA ASN A 138 -8.38 5.51 0.21
C ASN A 138 -7.23 4.67 -0.32
N TYR A 139 -6.09 4.63 0.36
CA TYR A 139 -4.95 3.78 0.01
C TYR A 139 -4.27 3.25 1.28
N ILE A 140 -3.79 2.01 1.23
CA ILE A 140 -2.94 1.39 2.25
C ILE A 140 -1.72 0.77 1.54
N VAL A 141 -0.58 1.45 1.59
CA VAL A 141 0.63 1.01 0.87
C VAL A 141 1.72 0.60 1.85
N PRO A 142 2.18 -0.66 1.80
CA PRO A 142 3.32 -1.11 2.58
C PRO A 142 4.63 -0.60 1.96
N THR A 143 5.56 -0.13 2.81
CA THR A 143 6.89 0.32 2.37
C THR A 143 7.93 -0.80 2.30
N SER A 144 7.54 -2.05 2.58
CA SER A 144 8.28 -3.29 2.29
C SER A 144 7.50 -4.46 2.88
N PHE A 145 8.03 -5.69 2.77
CA PHE A 145 7.44 -6.87 3.40
C PHE A 145 7.17 -6.72 4.91
N LYS A 146 7.99 -5.95 5.64
CA LYS A 146 7.83 -5.68 7.08
C LYS A 146 7.68 -4.20 7.43
N GLY A 147 7.82 -3.32 6.43
CA GLY A 147 7.95 -1.88 6.60
C GLY A 147 6.68 -1.21 7.11
N GLU A 148 6.81 0.07 7.42
CA GLU A 148 5.70 0.95 7.79
C GLU A 148 4.58 0.95 6.73
N LEU A 149 3.41 1.44 7.13
CA LEU A 149 2.31 1.65 6.19
C LEU A 149 2.23 3.14 5.87
N VAL A 150 2.01 3.45 4.61
CA VAL A 150 1.70 4.82 4.15
C VAL A 150 0.27 4.83 3.63
N LEU A 151 -0.50 5.78 4.12
CA LEU A 151 -1.92 5.91 3.83
C LEU A 151 -2.18 7.18 3.02
N ALA A 152 -3.15 7.11 2.12
CA ALA A 152 -3.91 8.30 1.71
C ALA A 152 -5.22 8.26 2.50
N ALA A 153 -5.38 9.15 3.46
CA ALA A 153 -6.53 9.13 4.36
C ALA A 153 -6.94 10.51 4.84
N VAL A 154 -8.22 10.64 5.19
CA VAL A 154 -8.80 11.84 5.76
C VAL A 154 -8.68 11.76 7.28
N LYS A 155 -8.08 12.78 7.87
CA LYS A 155 -8.06 12.97 9.32
C LYS A 155 -9.45 13.37 9.80
N LYS A 156 -9.84 12.90 10.99
CA LYS A 156 -11.17 13.17 11.53
C LYS A 156 -11.46 14.67 11.67
N ASN A 157 -12.65 15.08 11.25
CA ASN A 157 -13.12 16.47 11.21
C ASN A 157 -12.42 17.37 10.17
N GLU A 158 -11.72 16.77 9.21
CA GLU A 158 -11.11 17.47 8.07
C GLU A 158 -11.71 16.94 6.75
N GLY A 159 -11.42 17.63 5.63
CA GLY A 159 -11.95 17.29 4.31
C GLY A 159 -10.95 16.68 3.33
N ASN A 160 -9.65 16.82 3.60
CA ASN A 160 -8.61 16.49 2.63
C ASN A 160 -8.01 15.10 2.86
N LEU A 161 -7.71 14.42 1.76
CA LEU A 161 -6.87 13.22 1.75
C LEU A 161 -5.42 13.61 1.94
N LYS A 162 -4.84 13.22 3.08
CA LYS A 162 -3.45 13.48 3.43
C LYS A 162 -2.60 12.23 3.23
N THR A 163 -1.30 12.45 2.97
CA THR A 163 -0.28 11.40 3.08
C THR A 163 0.07 11.20 4.56
N ILE A 164 -0.08 9.99 5.06
CA ILE A 164 0.14 9.67 6.47
C ILE A 164 1.08 8.48 6.60
N PHE A 165 2.17 8.66 7.33
CA PHE A 165 3.09 7.58 7.69
C PHE A 165 2.66 6.97 9.02
N LEU A 166 2.38 5.66 9.03
CA LEU A 166 2.07 4.91 10.23
C LEU A 166 3.29 4.10 10.66
N SER A 167 3.86 4.49 11.80
CA SER A 167 4.85 3.67 12.47
C SER A 167 4.16 2.58 13.28
N LYS A 168 4.23 1.34 12.79
CA LYS A 168 3.63 0.17 13.45
C LYS A 168 4.24 -0.11 14.83
N GLN A 169 5.52 0.17 15.01
CA GLN A 169 6.22 -0.05 16.28
C GLN A 169 5.79 0.94 17.36
N MET A 170 5.65 2.22 16.99
CA MET A 170 5.26 3.28 17.91
C MET A 170 3.74 3.47 18.02
N ASN A 171 2.99 2.79 17.14
CA ASN A 171 1.55 2.99 16.95
C ASN A 171 1.18 4.48 16.78
N SER A 172 1.95 5.19 15.95
CA SER A 172 1.85 6.64 15.78
C SER A 172 1.65 7.02 14.32
N LEU A 173 0.77 7.99 14.09
CA LEU A 173 0.52 8.59 12.79
C LEU A 173 1.32 9.89 12.66
N ASN A 174 2.04 10.02 11.55
CA ASN A 174 2.66 11.28 11.12
C ASN A 174 1.93 11.79 9.87
N PHE A 175 1.19 12.88 10.02
CA PHE A 175 0.45 13.53 8.94
C PHE A 175 1.37 14.51 8.23
N LEU A 176 1.69 14.24 6.97
CA LEU A 176 2.49 15.16 6.17
C LEU A 176 1.66 16.42 5.87
N HIS A 177 2.28 17.59 6.02
CA HIS A 177 1.62 18.90 5.84
C HIS A 177 0.28 19.00 6.61
N ASP A 178 0.26 18.66 7.90
CA ASP A 178 -0.99 18.55 8.68
C ASP A 178 -1.84 19.83 8.65
N THR A 179 -1.22 21.01 8.55
CA THR A 179 -1.91 22.30 8.46
C THR A 179 -2.41 22.67 7.07
N ASP A 180 -2.03 21.93 6.02
CA ASP A 180 -2.52 22.17 4.66
C ASP A 180 -3.96 21.65 4.52
N THR A 181 -4.84 22.54 4.07
CA THR A 181 -6.27 22.29 3.88
C THR A 181 -6.69 22.42 2.41
N ASP A 182 -5.76 22.53 1.47
CA ASP A 182 -6.06 22.60 0.03
C ASP A 182 -5.55 21.38 -0.75
N THR A 183 -4.38 20.85 -0.40
CA THR A 183 -3.81 19.71 -1.13
C THR A 183 -4.51 18.40 -0.79
N ASN A 184 -4.84 17.62 -1.80
CA ASN A 184 -5.30 16.23 -1.69
C ASN A 184 -4.30 15.28 -2.34
N THR A 185 -3.91 14.23 -1.62
CA THR A 185 -3.22 13.07 -2.17
C THR A 185 -4.24 12.12 -2.81
N TRP A 186 -4.26 12.05 -4.14
CA TRP A 186 -5.21 11.24 -4.91
C TRP A 186 -4.84 9.75 -4.94
N CYS A 187 -3.57 9.43 -5.17
CA CYS A 187 -3.04 8.07 -5.15
C CYS A 187 -1.56 8.09 -4.78
N LEU A 188 -1.04 6.95 -4.31
CA LEU A 188 0.38 6.82 -3.97
C LEU A 188 0.91 5.40 -4.24
N THR A 189 2.22 5.30 -4.43
CA THR A 189 2.94 4.04 -4.68
C THR A 189 4.31 4.06 -4.00
N TYR A 190 4.86 2.89 -3.69
CA TYR A 190 6.17 2.75 -3.05
C TYR A 190 7.21 2.19 -4.01
N ASN A 191 8.41 2.76 -3.99
CA ASN A 191 9.60 2.29 -4.71
C ASN A 191 10.65 1.81 -3.71
N ASP A 192 10.98 0.53 -3.78
CA ASP A 192 11.93 -0.10 -2.86
C ASP A 192 13.39 0.33 -3.11
N LYS A 193 13.80 0.55 -4.36
CA LYS A 193 15.17 0.97 -4.68
C LYS A 193 15.51 2.35 -4.10
N ASN A 194 14.59 3.30 -4.23
CA ASN A 194 14.76 4.69 -3.80
C ASN A 194 14.34 4.90 -2.34
N LYS A 195 13.68 3.91 -1.72
CA LYS A 195 13.07 4.02 -0.38
C LYS A 195 12.17 5.26 -0.30
N SER A 196 11.30 5.40 -1.29
CA SER A 196 10.46 6.59 -1.48
C SER A 196 9.02 6.21 -1.77
N ILE A 197 8.10 7.05 -1.29
CA ILE A 197 6.72 7.09 -1.76
C ILE A 197 6.62 8.12 -2.88
N TYR A 198 5.85 7.80 -3.91
CA TYR A 198 5.41 8.78 -4.89
C TYR A 198 3.93 9.05 -4.72
N THR A 199 3.55 10.31 -4.61
CA THR A 199 2.17 10.76 -4.48
C THR A 199 1.74 11.46 -5.76
N ALA A 200 0.47 11.36 -6.12
CA ALA A 200 -0.16 12.26 -7.09
C ALA A 200 -1.10 13.19 -6.33
N GLU A 201 -0.86 14.49 -6.42
CA GLU A 201 -1.51 15.51 -5.60
C GLU A 201 -2.17 16.60 -6.45
N TYR A 202 -3.26 17.16 -5.95
CA TYR A 202 -3.97 18.27 -6.58
C TYR A 202 -4.57 19.23 -5.54
N SER A 203 -4.87 20.46 -5.96
CA SER A 203 -5.55 21.48 -5.15
C SER A 203 -7.07 21.29 -5.18
N GLU A 204 -7.70 21.16 -4.01
CA GLU A 204 -9.15 21.07 -3.85
C GLU A 204 -9.84 22.32 -4.39
N LYS A 205 -9.31 23.50 -4.05
CA LYS A 205 -9.83 24.77 -4.55
C LYS A 205 -9.79 24.83 -6.07
N ALA A 206 -8.68 24.44 -6.69
CA ALA A 206 -8.56 24.42 -8.14
C ALA A 206 -9.54 23.40 -8.78
N GLN A 207 -9.73 22.24 -8.15
CA GLN A 207 -10.73 21.27 -8.60
C GLN A 207 -12.15 21.83 -8.52
N PHE A 208 -12.50 22.52 -7.43
CA PHE A 208 -13.79 23.16 -7.24
C PHE A 208 -14.05 24.23 -8.31
N GLU A 209 -13.08 25.13 -8.54
CA GLU A 209 -13.16 26.17 -9.57
C GLU A 209 -13.35 25.57 -10.98
N ALA A 210 -12.64 24.47 -11.28
CA ALA A 210 -12.78 23.76 -12.54
C ALA A 210 -14.18 23.14 -12.72
N ARG A 211 -14.76 22.57 -11.65
CA ARG A 211 -16.13 22.03 -11.66
C ARG A 211 -17.17 23.13 -11.85
N GLU A 212 -17.04 24.25 -11.14
CA GLU A 212 -17.94 25.40 -11.27
C GLU A 212 -17.92 25.98 -12.69
N LEU A 213 -16.74 26.12 -13.28
CA LEU A 213 -16.59 26.61 -14.66
C LEU A 213 -17.22 25.66 -15.67
N ALA A 214 -16.99 24.35 -15.49
CA ALA A 214 -17.56 23.31 -16.34
C ALA A 214 -19.09 23.28 -16.28
N GLY A 215 -19.66 23.40 -15.07
CA GLY A 215 -21.11 23.49 -14.85
C GLY A 215 -21.74 24.70 -15.55
N LYS A 216 -21.15 25.90 -15.37
CA LYS A 216 -21.60 27.12 -16.05
C LYS A 216 -21.56 27.01 -17.58
N LYS A 217 -20.55 26.31 -18.13
CA LYS A 217 -20.36 26.12 -19.56
C LYS A 217 -21.07 24.88 -20.13
N GLN A 218 -21.65 24.04 -19.29
CA GLN A 218 -22.18 22.72 -19.64
C GLN A 218 -21.18 21.86 -20.45
N LYS A 219 -19.91 21.88 -20.04
CA LYS A 219 -18.83 21.10 -20.68
C LYS A 219 -18.29 20.05 -19.71
N PRO A 220 -17.61 19.00 -20.21
CA PRO A 220 -16.84 18.09 -19.35
C PRO A 220 -15.84 18.87 -18.49
N THR A 221 -15.69 18.45 -17.24
CA THR A 221 -14.72 19.05 -16.32
C THR A 221 -13.30 18.68 -16.73
N VAL A 222 -12.52 19.71 -17.04
CA VAL A 222 -11.06 19.62 -17.20
C VAL A 222 -10.47 19.56 -15.78
N PRO A 223 -9.60 18.59 -15.47
CA PRO A 223 -9.00 18.50 -14.14
C PRO A 223 -8.04 19.67 -13.88
N PRO A 224 -7.79 20.02 -12.60
CA PRO A 224 -6.72 20.94 -12.26
C PRO A 224 -5.35 20.30 -12.57
N ASP A 225 -4.28 21.06 -12.38
CA ASP A 225 -2.93 20.51 -12.44
C ASP A 225 -2.74 19.46 -11.33
N TYR A 226 -2.08 18.37 -11.69
CA TYR A 226 -1.60 17.36 -10.74
C TYR A 226 -0.08 17.49 -10.62
N ILE A 227 0.44 17.21 -9.43
CA ILE A 227 1.88 17.16 -9.16
C ILE A 227 2.20 15.74 -8.69
N ILE A 228 3.26 15.14 -9.25
CA ILE A 228 3.82 13.92 -8.70
C ILE A 228 5.04 14.28 -7.87
N ASN A 229 4.96 14.01 -6.57
CA ASN A 229 6.02 14.27 -5.60
C ASN A 229 6.70 12.96 -5.19
N GLU A 230 8.01 13.02 -4.98
CA GLU A 230 8.80 12.00 -4.32
C GLU A 230 8.97 12.36 -2.85
N ILE A 231 8.77 11.39 -1.96
CA ILE A 231 8.92 11.54 -0.51
C ILE A 231 9.81 10.42 -0.01
N ASN A 232 11.02 10.74 0.44
CA ASN A 232 11.90 9.74 1.04
C ASN A 232 11.30 9.26 2.38
N THR A 233 11.14 7.95 2.55
CA THR A 233 10.38 7.41 3.70
C THR A 233 11.10 7.52 5.03
N GLU A 234 12.43 7.69 5.03
CA GLU A 234 13.22 7.80 6.26
C GLU A 234 13.39 9.26 6.72
N THR A 235 13.67 10.16 5.77
CA THR A 235 13.99 11.57 6.05
C THR A 235 12.81 12.50 5.87
N LEU A 236 11.74 12.03 5.21
CA LEU A 236 10.56 12.81 4.81
C LEU A 236 10.89 14.00 3.90
N LYS A 237 12.08 14.00 3.28
CA LYS A 237 12.43 15.02 2.29
C LYS A 237 11.61 14.83 1.02
N GLU A 238 11.13 15.94 0.50
CA GLU A 238 10.25 15.99 -0.66
C GLU A 238 10.92 16.61 -1.87
N ARG A 239 10.54 16.15 -3.06
CA ARG A 239 10.95 16.72 -4.34
C ARG A 239 9.87 16.52 -5.39
N GLU A 240 9.58 17.56 -6.17
CA GLU A 240 8.73 17.44 -7.35
C GLU A 240 9.42 16.60 -8.43
N VAL A 241 8.74 15.56 -8.93
CA VAL A 241 9.18 14.74 -10.07
C VAL A 241 8.67 15.32 -11.37
N ILE A 242 7.38 15.61 -11.44
CA ILE A 242 6.72 16.16 -12.63
C ILE A 242 5.42 16.88 -12.25
N ARG A 243 5.12 17.94 -12.99
CA ARG A 243 3.82 18.62 -12.99
C ARG A 243 3.04 18.31 -14.26
N LEU A 244 1.81 17.86 -14.10
CA LEU A 244 0.89 17.45 -15.16
C LEU A 244 -0.19 18.51 -15.33
N GLN A 245 -0.17 19.22 -16.46
CA GLN A 245 -1.08 20.34 -16.70
C GLN A 245 -2.44 19.86 -17.17
N ASN A 246 -3.50 20.19 -16.43
CA ASN A 246 -4.88 19.84 -16.78
C ASN A 246 -5.09 18.36 -17.14
N GLU A 247 -4.39 17.47 -16.43
CA GLU A 247 -4.49 16.02 -16.59
C GLU A 247 -4.74 15.38 -15.23
N GLN A 248 -5.81 14.59 -15.13
CA GLN A 248 -6.10 13.80 -13.96
C GLN A 248 -5.15 12.60 -13.97
N VAL A 249 -4.49 12.32 -12.84
CA VAL A 249 -3.86 11.01 -12.62
C VAL A 249 -4.94 10.00 -12.25
N ILE A 250 -5.07 8.94 -13.02
CA ILE A 250 -6.03 7.84 -12.78
C ILE A 250 -5.40 6.76 -11.89
N SER A 251 -4.13 6.44 -12.15
CA SER A 251 -3.36 5.45 -11.40
C SER A 251 -1.87 5.75 -11.51
N LEU A 252 -1.13 5.32 -10.50
CA LEU A 252 0.31 5.52 -10.35
C LEU A 252 0.95 4.22 -9.84
N ALA A 253 1.99 3.77 -10.53
CA ALA A 253 2.83 2.66 -10.11
C ALA A 253 4.30 3.02 -10.27
N SER A 254 5.19 2.37 -9.52
CA SER A 254 6.63 2.60 -9.61
C SER A 254 7.40 1.31 -9.88
N SER A 255 8.41 1.42 -10.72
CA SER A 255 9.52 0.48 -10.90
C SER A 255 10.80 1.14 -10.39
N ASP A 256 11.96 0.50 -10.56
CA ASP A 256 13.23 0.99 -10.05
C ASP A 256 13.56 2.43 -10.47
N ASP A 257 13.44 2.74 -11.76
CA ASP A 257 13.89 4.00 -12.34
C ASP A 257 12.75 4.86 -12.92
N GLN A 258 11.53 4.32 -12.97
CA GLN A 258 10.40 4.92 -13.66
C GLN A 258 9.11 4.86 -12.86
N LEU A 259 8.23 5.80 -13.15
CA LEU A 259 6.83 5.76 -12.75
C LEU A 259 5.99 5.39 -13.97
N PHE A 260 5.10 4.43 -13.82
CA PHE A 260 4.03 4.20 -14.78
C PHE A 260 2.82 5.06 -14.36
N VAL A 261 2.44 5.99 -15.22
CA VAL A 261 1.38 6.98 -14.95
C VAL A 261 0.28 6.84 -15.98
N VAL A 262 -0.94 6.59 -15.48
CA VAL A 262 -2.16 6.62 -16.28
C VAL A 262 -2.83 7.98 -16.08
N THR A 263 -3.06 8.73 -17.15
CA THR A 263 -3.73 10.04 -17.06
C THR A 263 -4.96 10.13 -17.96
N SER A 264 -5.84 11.08 -17.68
CA SER A 264 -6.96 11.45 -18.53
C SER A 264 -7.13 12.97 -18.57
N ARG A 265 -7.52 13.51 -19.72
CA ARG A 265 -7.79 14.95 -19.90
C ARG A 265 -9.14 15.40 -19.37
N TYR A 266 -10.02 14.46 -19.03
CA TYR A 266 -11.36 14.75 -18.51
C TYR A 266 -11.75 13.75 -17.43
N TYR A 267 -12.40 14.24 -16.38
CA TYR A 267 -13.01 13.35 -15.38
C TYR A 267 -14.08 12.45 -16.04
N ASN A 268 -13.99 11.14 -15.81
CA ASN A 268 -14.96 10.10 -16.19
C ASN A 268 -15.33 9.98 -17.70
N ARG A 269 -14.70 10.76 -18.58
CA ARG A 269 -15.05 10.82 -20.02
C ARG A 269 -13.85 10.90 -20.96
N GLY A 270 -12.63 10.99 -20.45
CA GLY A 270 -11.43 11.05 -21.28
C GLY A 270 -10.88 9.67 -21.61
N GLU A 271 -10.15 9.58 -22.71
CA GLU A 271 -9.32 8.42 -23.01
C GLU A 271 -8.10 8.40 -22.10
N ASN A 272 -7.71 7.20 -21.66
CA ASN A 272 -6.50 7.02 -20.89
C ASN A 272 -5.26 7.27 -21.75
N GLU A 273 -4.31 8.02 -21.21
CA GLU A 273 -2.94 8.09 -21.69
C GLU A 273 -2.01 7.31 -20.77
N TYR A 274 -1.15 6.48 -21.36
CA TYR A 274 -0.18 5.66 -20.63
C TYR A 274 1.21 6.23 -20.82
N ASN A 275 1.96 6.38 -19.74
CA ASN A 275 3.28 7.01 -19.81
C ASN A 275 4.25 6.36 -18.83
N PHE A 276 5.49 6.26 -19.26
CA PHE A 276 6.61 6.18 -18.32
C PHE A 276 7.12 7.58 -18.01
N VAL A 277 7.44 7.84 -16.75
CA VAL A 277 8.12 9.06 -16.29
C VAL A 277 9.42 8.64 -15.62
N ASN A 278 10.55 9.10 -16.13
CA ASN A 278 11.83 8.85 -15.48
C ASN A 278 11.90 9.63 -14.16
N ILE A 279 12.13 8.92 -13.05
CA ILE A 279 12.07 9.48 -11.69
C ILE A 279 13.05 10.63 -11.48
N GLN A 280 14.26 10.50 -12.03
CA GLN A 280 15.31 11.49 -11.81
C GLN A 280 15.09 12.78 -12.59
N THR A 281 14.64 12.66 -13.84
CA THR A 281 14.58 13.79 -14.78
C THR A 281 13.19 14.36 -14.98
N GLY A 282 12.13 13.65 -14.54
CA GLY A 282 10.75 13.98 -14.86
C GLY A 282 10.40 13.80 -16.34
N LYS A 283 11.31 13.25 -17.17
CA LYS A 283 11.07 13.07 -18.60
C LYS A 283 9.97 12.02 -18.83
N ARG A 284 8.92 12.44 -19.52
CA ARG A 284 7.76 11.61 -19.88
C ARG A 284 7.93 10.96 -21.25
N THR A 285 7.59 9.68 -21.35
CA THR A 285 7.53 8.89 -22.59
C THR A 285 6.14 8.29 -22.72
N LYS A 286 5.41 8.68 -23.78
CA LYS A 286 4.06 8.18 -24.04
C LYS A 286 4.10 6.76 -24.63
N LEU A 287 3.17 5.93 -24.18
CA LEU A 287 3.00 4.54 -24.62
C LEU A 287 1.66 4.37 -25.35
N LYS A 288 1.64 3.41 -26.27
CA LYS A 288 0.40 2.90 -26.87
C LYS A 288 0.21 1.48 -26.38
N LEU A 289 -0.78 1.26 -25.52
CA LEU A 289 -1.07 -0.04 -24.94
C LEU A 289 -2.48 -0.48 -25.34
N PRO A 290 -2.67 -1.76 -25.73
CA PRO A 290 -3.98 -2.30 -26.09
C PRO A 290 -4.78 -2.69 -24.85
N ILE A 291 -4.85 -1.79 -23.87
CA ILE A 291 -5.51 -2.01 -22.58
C ILE A 291 -6.41 -0.82 -22.21
N ILE A 292 -7.35 -1.09 -21.32
CA ILE A 292 -8.12 -0.07 -20.61
C ILE A 292 -7.87 -0.31 -19.12
N ALA A 293 -7.02 0.53 -18.52
CA ALA A 293 -6.74 0.50 -17.09
C ALA A 293 -7.72 1.38 -16.29
N ALA A 294 -8.03 0.96 -15.08
CA ALA A 294 -8.83 1.71 -14.10
C ALA A 294 -7.91 2.23 -12.98
N SER A 295 -8.45 2.36 -11.75
CA SER A 295 -7.80 3.00 -10.61
C SER A 295 -6.52 2.31 -10.11
N SER A 296 -6.30 1.02 -10.39
CA SER A 296 -5.17 0.26 -9.84
C SER A 296 -4.25 -0.27 -10.93
N THR A 297 -2.97 0.06 -10.82
CA THR A 297 -1.87 -0.47 -11.62
C THR A 297 -0.69 -0.78 -10.70
N ALA A 298 0.12 -1.77 -11.09
CA ALA A 298 1.41 -2.05 -10.47
C ALA A 298 2.37 -2.56 -11.54
N ILE A 299 3.67 -2.33 -11.38
CA ILE A 299 4.68 -2.74 -12.35
C ILE A 299 5.84 -3.43 -11.64
N THR A 300 6.43 -4.45 -12.27
CA THR A 300 7.62 -5.10 -11.74
C THR A 300 8.80 -4.13 -11.71
N GLN A 301 9.74 -4.35 -10.77
CA GLN A 301 10.95 -3.52 -10.64
C GLN A 301 11.73 -3.34 -11.94
N ASP A 302 11.73 -4.37 -12.80
CA ASP A 302 12.45 -4.41 -14.07
C ASP A 302 11.63 -3.91 -15.29
N ASP A 303 10.46 -3.32 -15.06
CA ASP A 303 9.54 -2.83 -16.10
C ASP A 303 9.02 -3.90 -17.08
N SER A 304 9.14 -5.19 -16.77
CA SER A 304 8.78 -6.28 -17.69
C SER A 304 7.28 -6.59 -17.75
N GLU A 305 6.58 -6.49 -16.61
CA GLU A 305 5.16 -6.83 -16.47
C GLU A 305 4.36 -5.70 -15.82
N LEU A 306 3.25 -5.31 -16.45
CA LEU A 306 2.26 -4.38 -15.91
C LEU A 306 1.02 -5.14 -15.43
N TYR A 307 0.74 -5.05 -14.14
CA TYR A 307 -0.51 -5.49 -13.54
C TYR A 307 -1.51 -4.34 -13.56
N TYR A 308 -2.73 -4.59 -14.00
CA TYR A 308 -3.75 -3.54 -14.09
C TYR A 308 -5.16 -4.06 -13.84
N LEU A 309 -5.97 -3.22 -13.19
CA LEU A 309 -7.41 -3.40 -13.07
C LEU A 309 -8.07 -2.85 -14.33
N GLY A 310 -8.97 -3.62 -14.94
CA GLY A 310 -9.66 -3.21 -16.17
C GLY A 310 -9.77 -4.38 -17.14
N GLY A 311 -9.38 -4.19 -18.39
CA GLY A 311 -9.38 -5.27 -19.39
C GLY A 311 -8.57 -4.94 -20.64
N PRO A 312 -8.22 -5.96 -21.45
CA PRO A 312 -7.65 -5.73 -22.78
C PRO A 312 -8.65 -4.95 -23.66
N SER A 313 -8.15 -4.07 -24.53
CA SER A 313 -9.01 -3.29 -25.43
C SER A 313 -9.90 -4.20 -26.28
N GLY A 314 -11.19 -3.89 -26.33
CA GLY A 314 -12.19 -4.68 -27.06
C GLY A 314 -12.69 -5.94 -26.34
N ILE A 315 -12.18 -6.24 -25.14
CA ILE A 315 -12.70 -7.32 -24.30
C ILE A 315 -13.53 -6.71 -23.16
N ASP A 316 -14.83 -6.98 -23.17
CA ASP A 316 -15.76 -6.54 -22.13
C ASP A 316 -15.76 -7.49 -20.92
N LYS A 317 -14.60 -7.62 -20.27
CA LYS A 317 -14.44 -8.39 -19.01
C LYS A 317 -13.51 -7.67 -18.06
N ARG A 318 -14.09 -7.04 -17.04
CA ARG A 318 -13.33 -6.40 -15.96
C ARG A 318 -12.65 -7.43 -15.07
N GLY A 319 -11.39 -7.22 -14.77
CA GLY A 319 -10.59 -8.08 -13.91
C GLY A 319 -9.24 -7.45 -13.61
N ILE A 320 -8.39 -8.19 -12.89
CA ILE A 320 -6.96 -7.94 -12.81
C ILE A 320 -6.29 -8.76 -13.90
N TYR A 321 -5.46 -8.10 -14.70
CA TYR A 321 -4.68 -8.70 -15.77
C TYR A 321 -3.20 -8.38 -15.57
N VAL A 322 -2.33 -9.23 -16.09
CA VAL A 322 -0.92 -8.91 -16.33
C VAL A 322 -0.72 -8.70 -17.82
N PHE A 323 -0.06 -7.61 -18.18
CA PHE A 323 0.41 -7.30 -19.52
C PHE A 323 1.93 -7.46 -19.57
N ASP A 324 2.40 -8.36 -20.44
CA ASP A 324 3.83 -8.56 -20.70
C ASP A 324 4.29 -7.61 -21.82
N PHE A 325 5.21 -6.69 -21.51
CA PHE A 325 5.65 -5.66 -22.46
C PHE A 325 6.36 -6.25 -23.68
N LYS A 326 7.01 -7.41 -23.54
CA LYS A 326 7.77 -8.05 -24.61
C LYS A 326 6.85 -8.68 -25.67
N SER A 327 5.87 -9.46 -25.23
CA SER A 327 4.92 -10.16 -26.11
C SER A 327 3.70 -9.32 -26.47
N GLN A 328 3.47 -8.20 -25.77
CA GLN A 328 2.33 -7.30 -25.95
C GLN A 328 0.98 -8.00 -25.71
N LYS A 329 0.94 -8.94 -24.76
CA LYS A 329 -0.24 -9.74 -24.44
C LYS A 329 -0.67 -9.55 -23.00
N SER A 330 -1.99 -9.50 -22.81
CA SER A 330 -2.61 -9.54 -21.49
C SER A 330 -3.13 -10.93 -21.15
N VAL A 331 -2.90 -11.37 -19.92
CA VAL A 331 -3.43 -12.63 -19.37
C VAL A 331 -4.25 -12.30 -18.11
N PRO A 332 -5.46 -12.88 -17.95
CA PRO A 332 -6.25 -12.65 -16.76
C PRO A 332 -5.62 -13.34 -15.54
N ILE A 333 -5.61 -12.62 -14.41
CA ILE A 333 -5.22 -13.14 -13.09
C ILE A 333 -6.47 -13.43 -12.25
N PHE A 334 -7.39 -12.47 -12.23
CA PHE A 334 -8.62 -12.58 -11.48
C PHE A 334 -9.74 -11.84 -12.22
N ILE A 335 -10.76 -12.56 -12.67
CA ILE A 335 -11.93 -11.98 -13.32
C ILE A 335 -12.98 -11.67 -12.26
N GLN A 336 -13.55 -10.46 -12.33
CA GLN A 336 -14.60 -10.06 -11.40
C GLN A 336 -15.85 -10.94 -11.57
N GLY A 337 -16.36 -11.45 -10.44
CA GLY A 337 -17.65 -12.16 -10.35
C GLY A 337 -18.73 -11.28 -9.71
N ASP A 338 -19.46 -11.86 -8.75
CA ASP A 338 -20.58 -11.22 -8.03
C ASP A 338 -20.10 -10.23 -6.94
N GLY A 339 -19.41 -9.18 -7.39
CA GLY A 339 -18.76 -8.22 -6.52
C GLY A 339 -17.91 -7.21 -7.27
N PHE A 340 -16.99 -6.56 -6.55
CA PHE A 340 -16.13 -5.51 -7.09
C PHE A 340 -14.69 -5.71 -6.62
N ILE A 341 -13.76 -5.62 -7.56
CA ILE A 341 -12.33 -5.48 -7.23
C ILE A 341 -12.10 -4.01 -6.86
N ASN A 342 -11.71 -3.77 -5.60
CA ASN A 342 -11.53 -2.43 -5.06
C ASN A 342 -10.11 -1.92 -5.34
N GLU A 343 -9.11 -2.72 -4.99
CA GLU A 343 -7.69 -2.36 -5.11
C GLU A 343 -6.82 -3.62 -5.17
N PHE A 344 -5.62 -3.50 -5.71
CA PHE A 344 -4.53 -4.43 -5.47
C PHE A 344 -3.19 -3.69 -5.36
N SER A 345 -2.20 -4.32 -4.72
CA SER A 345 -0.83 -3.83 -4.61
C SER A 345 0.16 -4.94 -4.92
N LEU A 346 1.22 -4.64 -5.67
CA LEU A 346 2.35 -5.54 -5.86
C LEU A 346 3.33 -5.36 -4.70
N ILE A 347 3.68 -6.46 -4.03
CA ILE A 347 4.67 -6.49 -2.95
C ILE A 347 5.83 -7.35 -3.46
N GLN A 348 7.02 -6.75 -3.56
CA GLN A 348 8.20 -7.31 -4.20
C GLN A 348 9.48 -6.94 -3.46
#